data_AF-A0A1G7KWW7-F1
#
_entry.id   AF-A0A1G7KWW7-F1
#
_cell.length_a   1.000
_cell.length_b   1.000
_cell.length_c   1.000
_cell.angle_alpha   90.00
_cell.angle_beta   90.00
_cell.angle_gamma   90.00
#
_symmetry.space_group_name_H-M   'P 1'
#
loop_
_entity.id
_entity.type
_entity.pdbx_description
1 polymer ?
#
loop_
_entity_poly.entity_id
_entity_poly.type
_entity_poly.pdbx_seq_one_letter_code
_entity_poly.pdbx_strand_id
1 'polypeptide(L)'
;MRAPLLALALLAGPAAAEDITYSNNATATCLAGAEEFADKRACIGLSANLCMDAPGGYSTYGMGGCLDGELTFWDSLLNENYRARMVQAKSADEDAAMYQPELPKQAEALRDMQRAWITFRDAACDYERSQWGGGTGGGPATLMCLMRMTGEQALLLGSTY
;
A
#
# COMPACT_ATOMS: atom_id res chain seq x y z
N MET A 1 -37.63 37.28 49.02
CA MET A 1 -36.18 37.06 48.81
C MET A 1 -36.03 36.16 47.59
N ARG A 2 -35.46 36.68 46.49
CA ARG A 2 -35.35 35.97 45.20
C ARG A 2 -33.97 35.29 45.15
N ALA A 3 -33.93 33.96 45.02
CA ALA A 3 -32.70 33.20 44.79
C ALA A 3 -32.32 33.29 43.30
N PRO A 4 -31.05 33.60 42.95
CA PRO A 4 -30.62 33.58 41.56
C PRO A 4 -30.20 32.16 41.15
N LEU A 5 -30.74 31.69 40.02
CA LEU A 5 -30.26 30.50 39.32
C LEU A 5 -28.91 30.83 38.66
N LEU A 6 -27.85 30.10 39.02
CA LEU A 6 -26.57 30.12 38.31
C LEU A 6 -26.71 29.25 37.04
N ALA A 7 -26.67 29.88 35.87
CA ALA A 7 -26.59 29.19 34.59
C ALA A 7 -25.13 28.79 34.31
N LEU A 8 -24.86 27.49 34.25
CA LEU A 8 -23.56 26.93 33.87
C LEU A 8 -23.44 26.95 32.34
N ALA A 9 -22.68 27.89 31.79
CA ALA A 9 -22.40 27.95 30.35
C ALA A 9 -21.30 26.93 30.00
N LEU A 10 -21.68 25.81 29.39
CA LEU A 10 -20.75 24.86 28.77
C LEU A 10 -20.20 25.49 27.48
N LEU A 11 -18.95 25.98 27.54
CA LEU A 11 -18.19 26.39 26.37
C LEU A 11 -17.74 25.13 25.61
N ALA A 12 -18.49 24.75 24.58
CA ALA A 12 -18.04 23.77 23.60
C ALA A 12 -16.91 24.40 22.77
N GLY A 13 -15.65 24.09 23.12
CA GLY A 13 -14.50 24.48 22.32
C GLY A 13 -14.47 23.74 20.97
N PRO A 14 -13.86 24.32 19.92
CA PRO A 14 -13.70 23.63 18.64
C PRO A 14 -12.84 22.38 18.84
N ALA A 15 -13.31 21.24 18.34
CA ALA A 15 -12.48 20.04 18.22
C ALA A 15 -11.41 20.32 17.16
N ALA A 16 -10.14 20.42 17.58
CA ALA A 16 -9.04 20.40 16.63
C ALA A 16 -8.97 18.99 16.03
N ALA A 17 -9.19 18.86 14.73
CA ALA A 17 -8.80 17.66 14.01
C ALA A 17 -7.26 17.63 14.04
N GLU A 18 -6.67 16.60 14.65
CA GLU A 18 -5.23 16.38 14.59
C GLU A 18 -4.87 15.99 13.15
N ASP A 19 -4.09 16.83 12.46
CA ASP A 19 -3.69 16.58 11.08
C ASP A 19 -2.70 15.41 11.00
N ILE A 20 -3.10 14.36 10.28
CA ILE A 20 -2.25 13.19 10.01
C ILE A 20 -1.14 13.62 9.04
N THR A 21 0.11 13.49 9.45
CA THR A 21 1.27 13.81 8.61
C THR A 21 1.96 12.52 8.14
N TYR A 22 1.67 12.12 6.91
CA TYR A 22 2.28 10.95 6.26
C TYR A 22 3.53 11.35 5.44
N SER A 23 4.54 10.48 5.39
CA SER A 23 5.75 10.65 4.57
C SER A 23 6.33 9.31 4.11
N ASN A 24 6.72 9.21 2.82
CA ASN A 24 7.39 8.03 2.24
C ASN A 24 8.81 7.80 2.74
N ASN A 25 9.37 8.73 3.54
CA ASN A 25 10.80 8.76 3.82
C ASN A 25 11.33 7.48 4.47
N ALA A 26 10.65 6.91 5.46
CA ALA A 26 11.13 5.72 6.15
C ALA A 26 11.19 4.49 5.24
N THR A 27 10.11 4.23 4.49
CA THR A 27 10.08 3.14 3.50
C THR A 27 11.13 3.35 2.41
N ALA A 28 11.26 4.57 1.87
CA ALA A 28 12.26 4.89 0.85
C ALA A 28 13.70 4.75 1.35
N THR A 29 14.00 5.21 2.56
CA THR A 29 15.33 5.08 3.19
C THR A 29 15.66 3.61 3.47
N CYS A 30 14.69 2.82 3.93
CA CYS A 30 14.89 1.38 4.10
C CYS A 30 15.23 0.71 2.77
N LEU A 31 14.46 1.00 1.71
CA LEU A 31 14.70 0.42 0.38
C LEU A 31 16.06 0.80 -0.21
N ALA A 32 16.53 2.02 0.05
CA ALA A 32 17.84 2.47 -0.40
C ALA A 32 19.00 1.72 0.29
N GLY A 33 18.78 1.20 1.50
CA GLY A 33 19.78 0.42 2.25
C GLY A 33 19.61 -1.10 2.17
N ALA A 34 18.52 -1.59 1.58
CA ALA A 34 18.22 -3.01 1.50
C ALA A 34 18.73 -3.62 0.19
N GLU A 35 19.56 -4.66 0.30
CA GLU A 35 20.14 -5.34 -0.87
C GLU A 35 19.27 -6.54 -1.27
N GLU A 36 19.01 -7.42 -0.31
CA GLU A 36 18.30 -8.67 -0.51
C GLU A 36 16.78 -8.49 -0.58
N PHE A 37 16.10 -9.41 -1.26
CA PHE A 37 14.64 -9.37 -1.39
C PHE A 37 13.94 -9.40 -0.02
N ALA A 38 14.46 -10.22 0.92
CA ALA A 38 13.92 -10.31 2.27
C ALA A 38 14.01 -8.97 3.03
N ASP A 39 15.15 -8.27 2.89
CA ASP A 39 15.36 -6.97 3.53
C ASP A 39 14.43 -5.91 2.93
N LYS A 40 14.27 -5.90 1.60
CA LYS A 40 13.34 -4.99 0.91
C LYS A 40 11.90 -5.25 1.33
N ARG A 41 11.52 -6.52 1.51
CA ARG A 41 10.18 -6.91 1.99
C ARG A 41 9.93 -6.38 3.41
N ALA A 42 10.94 -6.32 4.27
CA ALA A 42 10.83 -5.76 5.61
C ALA A 42 10.57 -4.24 5.63
N CYS A 43 10.82 -3.53 4.52
CA CYS A 43 10.53 -2.10 4.39
C CYS A 43 9.04 -1.78 4.25
N ILE A 44 8.23 -2.76 3.86
CA ILE A 44 6.79 -2.60 3.63
C ILE A 44 6.09 -2.27 4.95
N GLY A 45 5.43 -1.12 5.00
CA GLY A 45 4.66 -0.64 6.14
C GLY A 45 5.43 0.28 7.08
N LEU A 46 6.72 0.56 6.85
CA LEU A 46 7.52 1.37 7.77
C LEU A 46 7.00 2.80 7.87
N SER A 47 6.72 3.45 6.74
CA SER A 47 6.18 4.80 6.70
C SER A 47 4.77 4.89 7.29
N ALA A 48 3.90 3.92 7.00
CA ALA A 48 2.56 3.84 7.55
C ALA A 48 2.59 3.63 9.07
N ASN A 49 3.45 2.74 9.58
CA ASN A 49 3.59 2.49 11.01
C ASN A 49 4.05 3.74 11.76
N LEU A 50 5.10 4.42 11.27
CA LEU A 50 5.55 5.67 11.86
C LEU A 50 4.46 6.76 11.85
N CYS A 51 3.67 6.82 10.79
CA CYS A 51 2.52 7.73 10.71
C CYS A 51 1.42 7.36 11.72
N MET A 52 1.15 6.06 11.93
CA MET A 52 0.14 5.59 12.90
C MET A 52 0.56 5.82 14.36
N ASP A 53 1.86 5.82 14.64
CA ASP A 53 2.41 6.10 15.98
C ASP A 53 2.38 7.60 16.34
N ALA A 54 2.15 8.48 15.36
CA ALA A 54 2.01 9.91 15.58
C ALA A 54 0.61 10.29 16.10
N PRO A 55 0.43 11.46 16.74
CA PRO A 55 -0.88 11.98 17.13
C PRO A 55 -1.89 11.97 15.97
N GLY A 56 -3.14 11.62 16.23
CA GLY A 56 -4.18 11.40 15.22
C GLY A 56 -4.08 10.09 14.41
N GLY A 57 -2.88 9.53 14.26
CA GLY A 57 -2.59 8.37 13.41
C GLY A 57 -3.16 7.03 13.90
N TYR A 58 -3.31 6.86 15.21
CA TYR A 58 -3.81 5.61 15.82
C TYR A 58 -5.34 5.43 15.70
N SER A 59 -6.07 6.49 15.33
CA SER A 59 -7.51 6.40 15.10
C SER A 59 -7.79 5.59 13.84
N THR A 60 -8.95 4.93 13.73
CA THR A 60 -9.29 4.17 12.49
C THR A 60 -9.16 5.04 11.23
N TYR A 61 -9.56 6.31 11.31
CA TYR A 61 -9.41 7.27 10.22
C TYR A 61 -7.93 7.58 9.94
N GLY A 62 -7.15 7.81 10.99
CA GLY A 62 -5.69 7.97 10.94
C GLY A 62 -4.97 6.82 10.27
N MET A 63 -5.24 5.61 10.74
CA MET A 63 -4.67 4.38 10.19
C MET A 63 -5.00 4.26 8.70
N GLY A 64 -6.25 4.56 8.32
CA GLY A 64 -6.66 4.57 6.91
C GLY A 64 -5.80 5.51 6.07
N GLY A 65 -5.63 6.77 6.51
CA GLY A 65 -4.79 7.74 5.80
C GLY A 65 -3.32 7.34 5.72
N CYS A 66 -2.74 6.82 6.80
CA CYS A 66 -1.35 6.37 6.83
C CYS A 66 -1.09 5.18 5.89
N LEU A 67 -1.98 4.17 5.92
CA LEU A 67 -1.86 2.98 5.10
C LEU A 67 -2.12 3.27 3.62
N ASP A 68 -3.08 4.14 3.30
CA ASP A 68 -3.34 4.57 1.92
C ASP A 68 -2.19 5.38 1.32
N GLY A 69 -1.55 6.23 2.13
CA GLY A 69 -0.35 6.96 1.74
C GLY A 69 0.78 6.04 1.30
N GLU A 70 1.06 4.99 2.09
CA GLU A 70 2.11 4.03 1.73
C GLU A 70 1.69 3.06 0.62
N LEU A 71 0.41 2.66 0.57
CA LEU A 71 -0.13 1.93 -0.58
C LEU A 71 0.10 2.69 -1.89
N THR A 72 -0.13 4.01 -1.91
CA THR A 72 0.12 4.86 -3.09
C THR A 72 1.59 4.86 -3.49
N PHE A 73 2.51 4.89 -2.53
CA PHE A 73 3.95 4.74 -2.80
C PHE A 73 4.27 3.41 -3.47
N TRP A 74 3.77 2.30 -2.92
CA TRP A 74 3.99 0.97 -3.48
C TRP A 74 3.34 0.76 -4.85
N ASP A 75 2.14 1.31 -5.07
CA ASP A 75 1.47 1.25 -6.37
C ASP A 75 2.25 2.02 -7.45
N SER A 76 2.82 3.17 -7.10
CA SER A 76 3.70 3.93 -7.99
C SER A 76 4.92 3.10 -8.42
N LEU A 77 5.62 2.49 -7.46
CA LEU A 77 6.78 1.64 -7.70
C LEU A 77 6.41 0.37 -8.49
N LEU A 78 5.26 -0.24 -8.20
CA LEU A 78 4.74 -1.39 -8.95
C LEU A 78 4.57 -1.04 -10.43
N ASN A 79 3.92 0.09 -10.72
CA ASN A 79 3.67 0.52 -12.09
C ASN A 79 4.96 0.91 -12.82
N GLU A 80 5.93 1.52 -12.14
CA GLU A 80 7.27 1.76 -12.69
C GLU A 80 7.96 0.46 -13.08
N ASN A 81 8.05 -0.50 -12.16
CA ASN A 81 8.70 -1.78 -12.39
C ASN A 81 7.98 -2.62 -13.45
N TYR A 82 6.64 -2.59 -13.49
CA TYR A 82 5.87 -3.25 -14.54
C TYR A 82 6.20 -2.71 -15.93
N ARG A 83 6.29 -1.38 -16.09
CA ARG A 83 6.66 -0.77 -17.38
C ARG A 83 8.06 -1.18 -17.80
N ALA A 84 9.03 -1.13 -16.89
CA ALA A 84 10.41 -1.55 -17.16
C ALA A 84 10.46 -3.03 -17.59
N ARG A 85 9.76 -3.91 -16.87
CA ARG A 85 9.70 -5.35 -17.19
C ARG A 85 8.99 -5.63 -18.51
N MET A 86 7.95 -4.86 -18.83
CA MET A 86 7.24 -4.97 -20.11
C MET A 86 8.12 -4.59 -21.30
N VAL A 87 8.99 -3.58 -21.15
CA VAL A 87 9.98 -3.24 -22.19
C VAL A 87 10.93 -4.41 -22.43
N GLN A 88 11.47 -5.00 -21.35
CA GLN A 88 12.36 -6.17 -21.46
C GLN A 88 11.65 -7.37 -22.11
N ALA A 89 10.42 -7.66 -21.69
CA ALA A 89 9.64 -8.78 -22.21
C ALA A 89 9.37 -8.64 -23.72
N LYS A 90 9.05 -7.42 -24.19
CA LYS A 90 8.86 -7.14 -25.62
C LYS A 90 10.15 -7.31 -26.42
N SER A 91 11.29 -6.83 -25.90
CA SER A 91 12.59 -7.04 -26.53
C SER A 91 12.90 -8.54 -26.68
N ALA A 92 12.66 -9.33 -25.63
CA ALA A 92 12.86 -10.77 -25.68
C ALA A 92 11.91 -11.46 -26.69
N ASP A 93 10.68 -10.98 -26.82
CA ASP A 93 9.71 -11.50 -27.79
C ASP A 93 10.11 -11.20 -29.25
N GLU A 94 10.72 -10.04 -29.51
CA GLU A 94 11.29 -9.66 -30.81
C GLU A 94 12.48 -10.55 -31.17
N ASP A 95 13.40 -10.78 -30.24
CA ASP A 95 14.55 -11.67 -30.44
C ASP A 95 14.10 -13.12 -30.69
N ALA A 96 13.14 -13.61 -29.89
CA ALA A 96 12.60 -14.95 -30.04
C ALA A 96 11.86 -15.12 -31.38
N ALA A 97 11.22 -14.09 -31.92
CA ALA A 97 10.56 -14.18 -33.22
C ALA A 97 11.52 -14.53 -34.37
N MET A 98 12.81 -14.21 -34.24
CA MET A 98 13.83 -14.51 -35.26
C MET A 98 14.39 -15.92 -35.14
N TYR A 99 14.57 -16.44 -33.92
CA TYR A 99 15.32 -17.68 -33.67
C TYR A 99 14.50 -18.82 -33.05
N GLN A 100 13.41 -18.51 -32.35
CA GLN A 100 12.60 -19.45 -31.55
C GLN A 100 11.10 -19.01 -31.54
N PRO A 101 10.44 -18.91 -32.70
CA PRO A 101 9.10 -18.31 -32.82
C PRO A 101 8.00 -19.09 -32.08
N GLU A 102 8.24 -20.36 -31.75
CA GLU A 102 7.35 -21.24 -31.00
C GLU A 102 7.31 -20.96 -29.49
N LEU A 103 8.24 -20.16 -28.96
CA LEU A 103 8.24 -19.83 -27.53
C LEU A 103 7.04 -18.94 -27.15
N PRO A 104 6.48 -19.14 -25.94
CA PRO A 104 5.45 -18.25 -25.40
C PRO A 104 5.91 -16.79 -25.37
N LYS A 105 4.99 -15.87 -25.66
CA LYS A 105 5.27 -14.44 -25.62
C LYS A 105 5.34 -13.95 -24.18
N GLN A 106 6.52 -13.49 -23.76
CA GLN A 106 6.76 -13.01 -22.41
C GLN A 106 5.91 -11.78 -22.08
N ALA A 107 5.72 -10.86 -23.04
CA ALA A 107 4.92 -9.66 -22.81
C ALA A 107 3.46 -9.98 -22.52
N GLU A 108 2.90 -10.96 -23.25
CA GLU A 108 1.54 -11.46 -23.00
C GLU A 108 1.45 -12.18 -21.65
N ALA A 109 2.38 -13.09 -21.36
CA ALA A 109 2.41 -13.81 -20.10
C ALA A 109 2.55 -12.88 -18.89
N LEU A 110 3.38 -11.83 -18.98
CA LEU A 110 3.56 -10.82 -17.94
C LEU A 110 2.27 -10.02 -17.68
N ARG A 111 1.59 -9.59 -18.76
CA ARG A 111 0.30 -8.89 -18.66
C ARG A 111 -0.75 -9.77 -17.97
N ASP A 112 -0.84 -11.02 -18.38
CA ASP A 112 -1.87 -11.94 -17.89
C ASP A 112 -1.61 -12.33 -16.43
N MET A 113 -0.34 -12.55 -16.05
CA MET A 113 0.07 -12.74 -14.66
C MET A 113 -0.34 -11.55 -13.78
N GLN A 114 -0.08 -10.31 -14.22
CA GLN A 114 -0.47 -9.12 -13.44
C GLN A 114 -1.98 -8.98 -13.27
N ARG A 115 -2.75 -9.25 -14.32
CA ARG A 115 -4.22 -9.22 -14.24
C ARG A 115 -4.76 -10.25 -13.28
N ALA A 116 -4.23 -11.48 -13.33
CA ALA A 116 -4.60 -12.53 -12.39
C ALA A 116 -4.20 -12.18 -10.95
N TRP A 117 -3.02 -11.58 -10.76
CA TRP A 117 -2.55 -11.12 -9.46
C TRP A 117 -3.47 -10.05 -8.86
N ILE A 118 -3.95 -9.07 -9.65
CA ILE A 118 -4.91 -8.06 -9.16
C ILE A 118 -6.17 -8.73 -8.62
N THR A 119 -6.76 -9.67 -9.37
CA THR A 119 -7.93 -10.42 -8.91
C THR A 119 -7.66 -11.21 -7.62
N PHE A 120 -6.49 -11.85 -7.52
CA PHE A 120 -6.09 -12.54 -6.30
C PHE A 120 -5.91 -11.58 -5.12
N ARG A 121 -5.24 -10.45 -5.31
CA ARG A 121 -5.04 -9.41 -4.29
C ARG A 121 -6.36 -8.91 -3.75
N ASP A 122 -7.27 -8.53 -4.63
CA ASP A 122 -8.55 -7.95 -4.24
C ASP A 122 -9.38 -8.98 -3.47
N ALA A 123 -9.45 -10.23 -3.95
CA ALA A 123 -10.13 -11.32 -3.25
C ALA A 123 -9.49 -11.66 -1.89
N ALA A 124 -8.16 -11.64 -1.79
CA ALA A 124 -7.44 -11.88 -0.54
C ALA A 124 -7.73 -10.77 0.48
N CYS A 125 -7.73 -9.50 0.05
CA CYS A 125 -7.98 -8.38 0.95
C CYS A 125 -9.47 -8.22 1.33
N ASP A 126 -10.39 -8.67 0.48
CA ASP A 126 -11.80 -8.84 0.84
C ASP A 126 -11.99 -9.94 1.90
N TYR A 127 -11.26 -11.05 1.76
CA TYR A 127 -11.24 -12.10 2.80
C TYR A 127 -10.67 -11.56 4.11
N GLU A 128 -9.58 -10.80 4.08
CA GLU A 128 -9.04 -10.17 5.30
C GLU A 128 -10.09 -9.26 5.96
N ARG A 129 -10.78 -8.43 5.18
CA ARG A 129 -11.87 -7.59 5.68
C ARG A 129 -12.96 -8.40 6.39
N SER A 130 -13.31 -9.56 5.83
CA SER A 130 -14.37 -10.41 6.38
C SER A 130 -14.09 -10.89 7.81
N GLN A 131 -12.81 -11.00 8.19
CA GLN A 131 -12.40 -11.41 9.55
C GLN A 131 -12.74 -10.36 10.62
N TRP A 132 -13.04 -9.11 10.22
CA TRP A 132 -13.34 -7.99 11.12
C TRP A 132 -14.83 -7.73 11.32
N GLY A 133 -15.70 -8.50 10.66
CA GLY A 133 -17.15 -8.33 10.74
C GLY A 133 -17.62 -6.91 10.36
N GLY A 134 -18.47 -6.31 11.20
CA GLY A 134 -18.98 -4.95 11.02
C GLY A 134 -18.20 -3.85 11.76
N GLY A 135 -17.01 -4.17 12.32
CA GLY A 135 -16.21 -3.23 13.09
C GLY A 135 -15.49 -2.20 12.22
N THR A 136 -15.09 -1.08 12.82
CA THR A 136 -14.38 0.00 12.11
C THR A 136 -12.96 -0.40 11.70
N GLY A 137 -12.35 -1.38 12.36
CA GLY A 137 -11.02 -1.92 12.02
C GLY A 137 -10.93 -2.61 10.66
N GLY A 138 -12.06 -2.96 10.03
CA GLY A 138 -12.06 -3.60 8.71
C GLY A 138 -11.47 -2.73 7.61
N GLY A 139 -11.63 -1.40 7.68
CA GLY A 139 -11.03 -0.48 6.70
C GLY A 139 -9.50 -0.52 6.71
N PRO A 140 -8.85 -0.21 7.85
CA PRO A 140 -7.40 -0.33 8.00
C PRO A 140 -6.87 -1.73 7.68
N ALA A 141 -7.59 -2.81 8.06
CA ALA A 141 -7.17 -4.16 7.72
C ALA A 141 -7.09 -4.41 6.21
N THR A 142 -8.09 -3.95 5.45
CA THR A 142 -8.08 -4.02 3.97
C THR A 142 -6.90 -3.23 3.40
N LEU A 143 -6.68 -2.00 3.86
CA LEU A 143 -5.59 -1.15 3.36
C LEU A 143 -4.21 -1.73 3.67
N MET A 144 -4.01 -2.30 4.87
CA MET A 144 -2.78 -2.99 5.23
C MET A 144 -2.52 -4.21 4.32
N CYS A 145 -3.56 -5.00 4.03
CA CYS A 145 -3.45 -6.11 3.09
C CYS A 145 -3.05 -5.62 1.69
N LEU A 146 -3.75 -4.62 1.16
CA LEU A 146 -3.48 -4.04 -0.16
C LEU A 146 -2.06 -3.49 -0.24
N MET A 147 -1.64 -2.69 0.74
CA MET A 147 -0.29 -2.13 0.83
C MET A 147 0.76 -3.24 0.81
N ARG A 148 0.59 -4.26 1.65
CA ARG A 148 1.55 -5.35 1.77
C ARG A 148 1.71 -6.12 0.46
N MET A 149 0.59 -6.57 -0.11
CA MET A 149 0.62 -7.35 -1.34
C MET A 149 1.14 -6.54 -2.53
N THR A 150 0.78 -5.25 -2.60
CA THR A 150 1.25 -4.34 -3.65
C THR A 150 2.76 -4.09 -3.52
N GLY A 151 3.28 -3.90 -2.31
CA GLY A 151 4.71 -3.79 -2.07
C GLY A 151 5.48 -5.05 -2.47
N GLU A 152 4.99 -6.22 -2.09
CA GLU A 152 5.60 -7.50 -2.48
C GLU A 152 5.64 -7.67 -4.01
N GLN A 153 4.56 -7.30 -4.70
CA GLN A 153 4.50 -7.39 -6.15
C GLN A 153 5.39 -6.36 -6.84
N ALA A 154 5.50 -5.15 -6.29
CA ALA A 154 6.42 -4.12 -6.77
C ALA A 154 7.87 -4.64 -6.72
N LEU A 155 8.26 -5.26 -5.60
CA LEU A 155 9.60 -5.84 -5.43
C LEU A 155 9.84 -7.01 -6.38
N LEU A 156 8.87 -7.91 -6.56
CA LEU A 156 8.97 -9.03 -7.51
C LEU A 156 9.18 -8.56 -8.95
N LEU A 157 8.46 -7.52 -9.37
CA LEU A 157 8.62 -6.94 -10.70
C LEU A 157 9.96 -6.24 -10.88
N GLY A 158 10.50 -5.68 -9.80
CA GLY A 158 11.78 -4.96 -9.79
C GLY A 158 13.01 -5.86 -9.60
N SER A 159 12.85 -7.13 -9.23
CA SER A 159 13.98 -8.03 -9.05
C SER A 159 14.55 -8.48 -10.40
N THR A 160 15.88 -8.42 -10.53
CA THR A 160 16.65 -9.12 -11.55
C THR A 160 16.92 -10.55 -11.08
N TYR A 161 16.71 -11.54 -11.95
CA TYR A 161 17.09 -12.93 -11.70
C TYR A 161 18.57 -13.16 -12.03
#